data_AF-A0A7W2DNK3-F1
#
_entry.id   AF-A0A7W2DNK3-F1
#
_cell.length_a   1.000
_cell.length_b   1.000
_cell.length_c   1.000
_cell.angle_alpha   90.00
_cell.angle_beta   90.00
_cell.angle_gamma   90.00
#
_symmetry.space_group_name_H-M   'P 1'
#
loop_
_entity.id
_entity.type
_entity.pdbx_description
1 polymer ?
#
loop_
_entity_poly.entity_id
_entity_poly.type
_entity_poly.pdbx_seq_one_letter_code
_entity_poly.pdbx_strand_id
1 'polypeptide(L)'
;MRRESEDATSTALAQAPDEGDRRAVLTALYVRGDTGRIVTLIEQIGDIFLGRGGQPFGEPLAAHLRELLGACLTLTGQAHDVVCLSGPPSLLGQSLTGIADRQRRLSGLLLTGGLGGTARDAVDAAVLGRCYEECAWRAAALAHVGLVGREGLPRRR
;
A
#
# COMPACT_ATOMS: atom_id res chain seq x y z
N MET A 1 48.30 8.00 -5.09
CA MET A 1 46.88 8.05 -5.50
C MET A 1 45.92 7.14 -4.72
N ARG A 2 46.34 6.32 -3.74
CA ARG A 2 45.41 5.47 -2.96
C ARG A 2 44.98 6.06 -1.61
N ARG A 3 45.73 7.03 -1.07
CA ARG A 3 45.45 7.67 0.25
C ARG A 3 44.46 8.84 0.20
N GLU A 4 44.36 9.57 -0.92
CA GLU A 4 43.45 10.72 -1.02
C GLU A 4 41.97 10.31 -1.18
N SER A 5 41.69 9.08 -1.63
CA SER A 5 40.34 8.54 -1.74
C SER A 5 39.76 8.04 -0.41
N GLU A 6 40.61 7.64 0.54
CA GLU A 6 40.16 7.23 1.89
C GLU A 6 39.83 8.46 2.75
N ASP A 7 40.55 9.57 2.57
CA ASP A 7 40.32 10.82 3.31
C ASP A 7 38.99 11.49 2.96
N ALA A 8 38.57 11.48 1.69
CA ALA A 8 37.28 12.03 1.27
C ALA A 8 36.09 11.20 1.81
N THR A 9 36.28 9.89 1.98
CA THR A 9 35.25 8.98 2.52
C THR A 9 35.19 9.09 4.06
N SER A 10 36.33 9.33 4.71
CA SER A 10 36.42 9.53 6.16
C SER A 10 35.90 10.90 6.61
N THR A 11 35.97 11.94 5.77
CA THR A 11 35.42 13.27 6.08
C THR A 11 33.91 13.37 5.82
N ALA A 12 33.37 12.64 4.85
CA ALA A 12 31.93 12.58 4.61
C ALA A 12 31.15 11.84 5.73
N LEU A 13 31.80 10.92 6.45
CA LEU A 13 31.24 10.21 7.61
C LEU A 13 31.39 10.98 8.94
N ALA A 14 32.14 12.08 8.96
CA ALA A 14 32.42 12.86 10.18
C ALA A 14 31.35 13.90 10.51
N GLN A 15 30.47 14.24 9.55
CA GLN A 15 29.33 15.09 9.81
C GLN A 15 28.13 14.23 10.10
N ALA A 16 27.70 14.22 11.37
CA ALA A 16 26.43 13.63 11.73
C ALA A 16 25.35 14.30 10.83
N PRO A 17 24.59 13.53 10.03
CA PRO A 17 23.60 14.11 9.13
C PRO A 17 22.67 14.98 9.94
N ASP A 18 22.31 16.14 9.40
CA ASP A 18 21.37 17.00 10.08
C ASP A 18 20.00 16.30 10.21
N GLU A 19 19.13 16.83 11.06
CA GLU A 19 17.84 16.20 11.33
C GLU A 19 16.92 16.16 10.09
N GLY A 20 17.17 17.01 9.09
CA GLY A 20 16.50 16.98 7.79
C GLY A 20 16.97 15.79 6.95
N ASP A 21 18.28 15.60 6.84
CA ASP A 21 18.90 14.49 6.09
C ASP A 21 18.52 13.13 6.68
N ARG A 22 18.50 13.00 8.01
CA ARG A 22 18.03 11.77 8.68
C ARG A 22 16.57 11.45 8.35
N ARG A 23 15.69 12.46 8.42
CA ARG A 23 14.27 12.30 8.08
C ARG A 23 14.07 11.95 6.61
N ALA A 24 14.85 12.54 5.70
CA ALA A 24 14.80 12.22 4.28
C ALA A 24 15.20 10.77 4.01
N VAL A 25 16.29 10.29 4.62
CA VAL A 25 16.72 8.88 4.51
C VAL A 25 15.67 7.92 5.06
N LEU A 26 15.12 8.20 6.25
CA LEU A 26 14.06 7.37 6.83
C LEU A 26 12.81 7.34 5.94
N THR A 27 12.38 8.49 5.44
CA THR A 27 11.26 8.62 4.49
C THR A 27 11.50 7.74 3.26
N ALA A 28 12.69 7.83 2.65
CA ALA A 28 13.04 7.03 1.48
C ALA A 28 13.02 5.51 1.77
N LEU A 29 13.49 5.09 2.95
CA LEU A 29 13.44 3.68 3.36
C LEU A 29 12.00 3.19 3.55
N TYR A 30 11.14 3.99 4.19
CA TYR A 30 9.70 3.66 4.32
C TYR A 30 9.01 3.57 2.97
N VAL A 31 9.23 4.56 2.10
CA VAL A 31 8.65 4.57 0.75
C VAL A 31 9.07 3.33 -0.01
N ARG A 32 10.37 3.04 -0.06
CA ARG A 32 10.89 1.86 -0.75
C ARG A 32 10.30 0.56 -0.19
N GLY A 33 10.23 0.45 1.13
CA GLY A 33 9.68 -0.74 1.80
C GLY A 33 8.20 -0.97 1.46
N ASP A 34 7.38 0.07 1.53
CA ASP A 34 5.95 -0.06 1.27
C ASP A 34 5.62 -0.18 -0.22
N THR A 35 6.35 0.50 -1.11
CA THR A 35 6.23 0.27 -2.56
C THR A 35 6.60 -1.16 -2.93
N GLY A 36 7.69 -1.70 -2.37
CA GLY A 36 8.08 -3.10 -2.59
C GLY A 36 7.00 -4.09 -2.15
N ARG A 37 6.37 -3.84 -0.99
CA ARG A 37 5.24 -4.66 -0.52
C ARG A 37 4.02 -4.58 -1.43
N ILE A 38 3.68 -3.39 -1.94
CA ILE A 38 2.58 -3.23 -2.90
C ILE A 38 2.84 -4.05 -4.16
N VAL A 39 4.07 -4.04 -4.68
CA VAL A 39 4.45 -4.85 -5.85
C VAL A 39 4.21 -6.34 -5.59
N THR A 40 4.69 -6.86 -4.45
CA THR A 40 4.46 -8.27 -4.08
C THR A 40 2.97 -8.62 -3.96
N LEU A 41 2.15 -7.72 -3.42
CA LEU A 41 0.69 -7.95 -3.34
C LEU A 41 0.04 -7.98 -4.73
N ILE A 42 0.48 -7.12 -5.65
CA ILE A 42 0.00 -7.10 -7.04
C ILE A 42 0.42 -8.38 -7.77
N GLU A 43 1.64 -8.87 -7.54
CA GLU A 43 2.11 -10.16 -8.07
C GLU A 43 1.22 -11.31 -7.57
N GLN A 44 0.91 -11.36 -6.27
CA GLN A 44 0.01 -12.37 -5.70
C GLN A 44 -1.39 -12.33 -6.31
N ILE A 45 -1.93 -11.12 -6.54
CA ILE A 45 -3.20 -10.93 -7.24
C ILE A 45 -3.12 -11.52 -8.66
N GLY A 46 -2.03 -11.22 -9.38
CA GLY A 46 -1.77 -11.74 -10.72
C GLY A 46 -1.67 -13.27 -10.76
N ASP A 47 -0.94 -13.86 -9.81
CA ASP A 47 -0.75 -15.31 -9.68
C ASP A 47 -2.09 -16.04 -9.46
N ILE A 48 -3.00 -15.46 -8.68
CA ILE A 48 -4.35 -16.01 -8.49
C ILE A 48 -5.12 -15.98 -9.82
N PHE A 49 -5.12 -14.84 -10.53
CA PHE A 49 -5.83 -14.75 -11.82
C PHE A 49 -5.26 -15.70 -12.87
N LEU A 50 -3.93 -15.85 -12.94
CA LEU A 50 -3.25 -16.79 -13.81
C LEU A 50 -3.56 -18.24 -13.41
N GLY A 51 -3.49 -18.57 -12.12
CA GLY A 51 -3.77 -19.90 -11.60
C GLY A 51 -5.21 -20.36 -11.79
N ARG A 52 -6.15 -19.42 -11.97
CA ARG A 52 -7.55 -19.67 -12.34
C ARG A 52 -7.76 -19.83 -13.85
N GLY A 53 -6.75 -19.59 -14.69
CA GLY A 53 -6.87 -19.70 -16.14
C GLY A 53 -7.90 -18.74 -16.74
N GLY A 54 -8.10 -17.57 -16.14
CA GLY A 54 -9.10 -16.59 -16.58
C GLY A 54 -10.55 -16.94 -16.22
N GLN A 55 -10.80 -18.01 -15.46
CA GLN A 55 -12.15 -18.31 -14.97
C GLN A 55 -12.60 -17.27 -13.93
N PRO A 56 -13.71 -16.56 -14.18
CA PRO A 56 -14.21 -15.57 -13.24
C PRO A 56 -14.72 -16.23 -11.96
N PHE A 57 -14.84 -15.44 -10.90
CA PHE A 57 -15.63 -15.84 -9.73
C PHE A 57 -17.12 -15.84 -10.07
N GLY A 58 -17.87 -16.78 -9.51
CA GLY A 58 -19.34 -16.76 -9.59
C GLY A 58 -19.93 -15.63 -8.75
N GLU A 59 -21.18 -15.24 -9.06
CA GLU A 59 -21.96 -14.39 -8.16
C GLU A 59 -22.51 -15.22 -6.98
N PRO A 60 -22.64 -14.65 -5.77
CA PRO A 60 -22.40 -13.24 -5.39
C PRO A 60 -20.96 -12.88 -5.02
N LEU A 61 -20.03 -13.83 -5.05
CA LEU A 61 -18.64 -13.63 -4.63
C LEU A 61 -17.92 -12.56 -5.47
N ALA A 62 -18.14 -12.56 -6.78
CA ALA A 62 -17.56 -11.59 -7.69
C ALA A 62 -17.96 -10.14 -7.34
N ALA A 63 -19.21 -9.89 -6.93
CA ALA A 63 -19.66 -8.57 -6.50
C ALA A 63 -18.86 -8.03 -5.31
N HIS A 64 -18.67 -8.85 -4.26
CA HIS A 64 -17.91 -8.44 -3.08
C HIS A 64 -16.43 -8.15 -3.40
N LEU A 65 -15.81 -8.95 -4.26
CA LEU A 65 -14.44 -8.70 -4.69
C LEU A 65 -14.32 -7.42 -5.52
N ARG A 66 -15.28 -7.14 -6.41
CA ARG A 66 -15.32 -5.91 -7.19
C ARG A 66 -15.49 -4.68 -6.30
N GLU A 67 -16.37 -4.73 -5.30
CA GLU A 67 -16.54 -3.65 -4.34
C GLU A 67 -15.26 -3.34 -3.56
N LEU A 68 -14.56 -4.38 -3.11
CA LEU A 68 -13.34 -4.23 -2.33
C LEU A 68 -12.17 -3.71 -3.20
N LEU A 69 -12.02 -4.23 -4.41
CA LEU A 69 -11.06 -3.72 -5.39
C LEU A 69 -11.34 -2.25 -5.73
N GLY A 70 -12.60 -1.90 -6.01
CA GLY A 70 -13.02 -0.53 -6.30
C GLY A 70 -12.65 0.42 -5.16
N ALA A 71 -12.94 0.04 -3.91
CA ALA A 71 -12.57 0.82 -2.74
C ALA A 71 -11.04 0.99 -2.59
N CYS A 72 -10.26 -0.08 -2.82
CA CYS A 72 -8.79 -0.03 -2.80
C CYS A 72 -8.24 0.93 -3.86
N LEU A 73 -8.73 0.87 -5.10
CA LEU A 73 -8.31 1.76 -6.19
C LEU A 73 -8.68 3.22 -5.90
N THR A 74 -9.90 3.47 -5.41
CA THR A 74 -10.33 4.80 -4.99
C THR A 74 -9.41 5.37 -3.91
N LEU A 75 -9.10 4.57 -2.88
CA LEU A 75 -8.21 5.02 -1.81
C LEU A 75 -6.80 5.30 -2.31
N THR A 76 -6.29 4.47 -3.22
CA THR A 76 -4.96 4.68 -3.83
C THR A 76 -4.91 6.01 -4.60
N GLY A 77 -5.96 6.34 -5.35
CA GLY A 77 -6.12 7.64 -6.00
C GLY A 77 -6.19 8.80 -4.98
N GLN A 78 -6.97 8.64 -3.92
CA GLN A 78 -7.05 9.65 -2.85
C GLN A 78 -5.70 9.86 -2.15
N ALA A 79 -4.93 8.79 -1.92
CA ALA A 79 -3.60 8.84 -1.32
C ALA A 79 -2.65 9.67 -2.21
N HIS A 80 -2.68 9.45 -3.52
CA HIS A 80 -1.96 10.27 -4.47
C HIS A 80 -2.39 11.74 -4.40
N ASP A 81 -3.70 12.02 -4.40
CA ASP A 81 -4.21 13.39 -4.36
C ASP A 81 -3.88 14.12 -3.06
N VAL A 82 -3.85 13.41 -1.93
CA VAL A 82 -3.41 13.96 -0.64
C VAL A 82 -1.95 14.43 -0.73
N VAL A 83 -1.07 13.63 -1.34
CA VAL A 83 0.37 13.98 -1.47
C VAL A 83 0.60 15.08 -2.51
N CYS A 84 -0.04 14.98 -3.67
CA CYS A 84 0.24 15.81 -4.83
C CYS A 84 -0.59 17.09 -4.85
N LEU A 85 -1.86 17.01 -4.47
CA LEU A 85 -2.85 18.10 -4.58
C LEU A 85 -3.22 18.71 -3.21
N SER A 86 -2.59 18.26 -2.12
CA SER A 86 -2.87 18.72 -0.75
C SER A 86 -4.32 18.49 -0.31
N GLY A 87 -4.91 17.36 -0.74
CA GLY A 87 -6.22 16.92 -0.26
C GLY A 87 -6.25 16.63 1.26
N PRO A 88 -7.43 16.64 1.90
CA PRO A 88 -7.54 16.44 3.34
C PRO A 88 -7.22 14.97 3.73
N PRO A 89 -6.25 14.73 4.62
CA PRO A 89 -5.82 13.37 4.99
C PRO A 89 -6.89 12.59 5.77
N SER A 90 -7.87 13.27 6.36
CA SER A 90 -9.00 12.65 7.07
C SER A 90 -9.83 11.71 6.17
N LEU A 91 -9.84 11.95 4.85
CA LEU A 91 -10.53 11.08 3.90
C LEU A 91 -9.90 9.69 3.84
N LEU A 92 -8.58 9.57 4.00
CA LEU A 92 -7.88 8.29 3.94
C LEU A 92 -8.29 7.36 5.10
N GLY A 93 -8.41 7.90 6.31
CA GLY A 93 -8.81 7.13 7.49
C GLY A 93 -10.24 6.57 7.41
N GLN A 94 -11.18 7.35 6.87
CA GLN A 94 -12.55 6.91 6.64
C GLN A 94 -12.61 5.81 5.58
N SER A 95 -11.91 6.00 4.45
CA SER A 95 -11.82 5.01 3.37
C SER A 95 -11.20 3.69 3.86
N LEU A 96 -10.11 3.74 4.66
CA LEU A 96 -9.48 2.55 5.24
C LEU A 96 -10.45 1.76 6.12
N THR A 97 -11.18 2.45 7.00
CA THR A 97 -12.17 1.81 7.88
C THR A 97 -13.23 1.09 7.05
N GLY A 98 -13.73 1.75 6.00
CA GLY A 98 -14.71 1.15 5.09
C GLY A 98 -14.18 -0.05 4.31
N ILE A 99 -12.88 -0.10 3.98
CA ILE A 99 -12.24 -1.26 3.34
C ILE A 99 -12.11 -2.42 4.33
N ALA A 100 -11.63 -2.15 5.55
CA ALA A 100 -11.53 -3.17 6.61
C ALA A 100 -12.91 -3.77 6.94
N ASP A 101 -13.97 -2.95 6.98
CA ASP A 101 -15.34 -3.42 7.17
C ASP A 101 -15.81 -4.34 6.03
N ARG A 102 -15.52 -3.99 4.77
CA ARG A 102 -15.84 -4.84 3.62
C ARG A 102 -15.09 -6.17 3.68
N GLN A 103 -13.80 -6.15 4.03
CA GLN A 103 -13.00 -7.36 4.14
C GLN A 103 -13.44 -8.27 5.29
N ARG A 104 -13.82 -7.69 6.44
CA ARG A 104 -14.43 -8.45 7.55
C ARG A 104 -15.74 -9.10 7.13
N ARG A 105 -16.61 -8.38 6.41
CA ARG A 105 -17.87 -8.94 5.88
C ARG A 105 -17.61 -10.08 4.89
N LEU A 106 -16.70 -9.89 3.93
CA LEU A 106 -16.33 -10.95 2.98
C LEU A 106 -15.82 -12.20 3.72
N SER A 107 -14.91 -12.02 4.68
CA SER A 107 -14.37 -13.12 5.48
C SER A 107 -15.48 -13.88 6.23
N GLY A 108 -16.42 -13.17 6.84
CA GLY A 108 -17.57 -13.78 7.52
C GLY A 108 -18.48 -14.57 6.57
N LEU A 109 -18.71 -14.07 5.37
CA LEU A 109 -19.53 -14.74 4.35
C LEU A 109 -18.82 -15.99 3.79
N LEU A 110 -17.50 -15.94 3.62
CA LEU A 110 -16.69 -17.08 3.20
C LEU A 110 -16.70 -18.21 4.25
N LEU A 111 -16.56 -17.87 5.53
CA LEU A 111 -16.56 -18.84 6.63
C LEU A 111 -17.92 -19.52 6.84
N THR A 112 -19.01 -18.83 6.53
CA THR A 112 -20.37 -19.38 6.64
C THR A 112 -20.84 -20.10 5.38
N GLY A 113 -20.05 -20.09 4.31
CA GLY A 113 -20.42 -20.66 3.01
C GLY A 113 -21.52 -19.88 2.28
N GLY A 114 -21.82 -18.65 2.70
CA GLY A 114 -22.95 -17.86 2.21
C GLY A 114 -22.81 -17.32 0.78
N LEU A 115 -21.65 -17.52 0.14
CA LEU A 115 -21.36 -17.02 -1.21
C LEU A 115 -21.32 -18.11 -2.29
N GLY A 116 -21.57 -19.37 -1.91
CA GLY A 116 -21.41 -20.51 -2.81
C GLY A 116 -19.96 -20.67 -3.31
N GLY A 117 -19.78 -21.54 -4.30
CA GLY A 117 -18.47 -21.79 -4.90
C GLY A 117 -17.69 -22.92 -4.22
N THR A 118 -16.49 -23.15 -4.75
CA THR A 118 -15.58 -24.19 -4.25
C THR A 118 -14.76 -23.69 -3.07
N ALA A 119 -14.17 -24.60 -2.30
CA ALA A 119 -13.19 -24.24 -1.28
C ALA A 119 -12.01 -23.43 -1.85
N ARG A 120 -11.64 -23.70 -3.11
CA ARG A 120 -10.62 -22.93 -3.83
C ARG A 120 -11.07 -21.49 -4.09
N ASP A 121 -12.32 -21.28 -4.53
CA ASP A 121 -12.85 -19.93 -4.74
C ASP A 121 -12.84 -19.12 -3.43
N ALA A 122 -13.17 -19.77 -2.31
CA ALA A 122 -13.16 -19.12 -1.01
C ALA A 122 -11.74 -18.72 -0.57
N VAL A 123 -10.74 -19.59 -0.79
CA VAL A 123 -9.33 -19.31 -0.50
C VAL A 123 -8.81 -18.18 -1.39
N ASP A 124 -9.01 -18.30 -2.71
CA ASP A 124 -8.57 -17.28 -3.67
C ASP A 124 -9.18 -15.92 -3.32
N ALA A 125 -10.48 -15.88 -2.99
CA ALA A 125 -11.17 -14.64 -2.61
C ALA A 125 -10.68 -14.06 -1.28
N ALA A 126 -10.39 -14.89 -0.28
CA ALA A 126 -9.84 -14.43 0.99
C ALA A 126 -8.47 -13.77 0.79
N VAL A 127 -7.61 -14.39 -0.02
CA VAL A 127 -6.27 -13.86 -0.34
C VAL A 127 -6.39 -12.56 -1.14
N LEU A 128 -7.20 -12.54 -2.20
CA LEU A 128 -7.44 -11.31 -2.99
C LEU A 128 -7.96 -10.17 -2.10
N GLY A 129 -8.94 -10.45 -1.25
CA GLY A 129 -9.50 -9.44 -0.37
C GLY A 129 -8.47 -8.88 0.62
N ARG A 130 -7.59 -9.74 1.15
CA ARG A 130 -6.50 -9.27 2.01
C ARG A 130 -5.46 -8.48 1.24
N CYS A 131 -5.16 -8.86 0.00
CA CYS A 131 -4.24 -8.10 -0.85
C CYS A 131 -4.77 -6.70 -1.13
N TYR A 132 -6.06 -6.55 -1.44
CA TYR A 132 -6.67 -5.23 -1.64
C TYR A 132 -6.66 -4.37 -0.37
N GLU A 133 -6.99 -4.95 0.78
CA GLU A 133 -6.92 -4.24 2.07
C GLU A 133 -5.50 -3.76 2.39
N GLU A 134 -4.51 -4.65 2.24
CA GLU A 134 -3.11 -4.30 2.50
C GLU A 134 -2.58 -3.26 1.51
N CYS A 135 -2.90 -3.37 0.22
CA CYS A 135 -2.54 -2.35 -0.77
C CYS A 135 -3.08 -0.98 -0.37
N ALA A 136 -4.35 -0.92 0.07
CA ALA A 136 -4.96 0.32 0.52
C ALA A 136 -4.26 0.88 1.78
N TRP A 137 -3.95 0.01 2.75
CA TRP A 137 -3.23 0.41 3.97
C TRP A 137 -1.85 0.99 3.66
N ARG A 138 -1.10 0.36 2.75
CA ARG A 138 0.21 0.82 2.29
C ARG A 138 0.12 2.14 1.53
N ALA A 139 -0.87 2.30 0.65
CA ALA A 139 -1.09 3.55 -0.07
C ALA A 139 -1.36 4.72 0.90
N ALA A 140 -2.20 4.51 1.92
CA ALA A 140 -2.45 5.53 2.95
C ALA A 140 -1.20 5.84 3.79
N ALA A 141 -0.41 4.82 4.16
CA ALA A 141 0.85 5.00 4.88
C ALA A 141 1.86 5.82 4.07
N LEU A 142 2.01 5.50 2.77
CA LEU A 142 2.85 6.27 1.84
C LEU A 142 2.39 7.72 1.73
N ALA A 143 1.07 7.98 1.70
CA ALA A 143 0.56 9.34 1.70
C ALA A 143 0.91 10.11 2.97
N HIS A 144 0.80 9.46 4.13
CA HIS A 144 1.18 10.07 5.40
C HIS A 144 2.68 10.41 5.45
N VAL A 145 3.53 9.48 5.02
CA VAL A 145 4.99 9.69 4.93
C VAL A 145 5.31 10.84 3.95
N GLY A 146 4.62 10.90 2.81
CA GLY A 146 4.77 11.98 1.83
C GLY A 146 4.40 13.36 2.38
N LEU A 147 3.34 13.46 3.20
CA LEU A 147 2.94 14.70 3.86
C LEU A 147 4.00 15.17 4.87
N VAL A 148 4.45 14.28 5.77
CA VAL A 148 5.46 14.60 6.79
C VAL A 148 6.78 15.03 6.13
N GLY A 149 7.16 14.38 5.02
CA GLY A 149 8.34 14.75 4.25
C GLY A 149 8.26 16.18 3.66
N ARG A 150 7.08 16.65 3.26
CA ARG A 150 6.89 18.02 2.73
C ARG A 150 6.97 19.10 3.81
N GLU A 151 6.50 18.80 5.03
CA GLU A 151 6.53 19.76 6.14
C GLU A 151 7.94 19.98 6.72
N GLY A 152 8.83 18.99 6.56
CA GLY A 152 10.21 19.04 7.05
C GLY A 152 11.21 19.78 6.15
N LEU A 153 10.83 20.14 4.92
CA LEU A 153 11.71 20.85 3.99
C LEU A 153 11.67 22.37 4.24
N PRO A 154 12.81 23.05 4.39
CA PRO A 154 12.82 24.51 4.49
C PRO A 154 12.22 25.11 3.22
N ARG A 155 11.16 25.92 3.38
CA ARG A 155 10.58 26.70 2.29
C ARG A 155 11.67 27.62 1.75
N ARG A 156 12.30 27.26 0.63
CA ARG A 156 13.15 28.18 -0.12
C ARG A 156 12.27 29.36 -0.53
N ARG A 157 12.48 30.51 0.12
CA ARG A 157 11.98 31.81 -0.31
C ARG A 157 12.87 32.33 -1.42
#